data_AF-A0A2D0IK28-F1
#
_entry.id   AF-A0A2D0IK28-F1
#
_cell.length_a   1.000
_cell.length_b   1.000
_cell.length_c   1.000
_cell.angle_alpha   90.00
_cell.angle_beta   90.00
_cell.angle_gamma   90.00
#
_symmetry.space_group_name_H-M   'P 1'
#
loop_
_entity.id
_entity.type
_entity.pdbx_description
1 polymer ?
#
loop_
_entity_poly.entity_id
_entity_poly.type
_entity_poly.pdbx_seq_one_letter_code
_entity_poly.pdbx_strand_id
1 'polypeptide(L)'
;MSTELKEKLITLLEEQFLTAADMQNFEAVLTAKIREQGWFLQKNFTVIGLSDGRNGRVDYMVTTRTGEKCAIEADNRSPRKRSLLKLSELPAGVSGFVLLKDGKQPLRYCVNGVDVIRATQFRC
;
A
#
# COMPACT_ATOMS: atom_id res chain seq x y z
N MET A 1 6.76 13.64 10.59
CA MET A 1 5.55 12.94 10.10
C MET A 1 5.75 12.63 8.63
N SER A 2 5.74 11.35 8.24
CA SER A 2 5.86 10.87 6.85
C SER A 2 4.47 10.63 6.25
N THR A 3 3.59 11.63 6.36
CA THR A 3 2.22 11.58 5.81
C THR A 3 2.18 12.01 4.36
N GLU A 4 3.09 12.87 3.92
CA GLU A 4 3.09 13.42 2.56
C GLU A 4 3.28 12.34 1.49
N LEU A 5 4.22 11.41 1.66
CA LEU A 5 4.41 10.29 0.74
C LEU A 5 3.17 9.38 0.67
N LYS A 6 2.54 9.09 1.81
CA LYS A 6 1.32 8.27 1.86
C LYS A 6 0.20 8.90 1.02
N GLU A 7 -0.07 10.19 1.22
CA GLU A 7 -1.13 10.88 0.47
C GLU A 7 -0.83 10.95 -1.03
N LYS A 8 0.44 11.18 -1.40
CA LYS A 8 0.86 11.14 -2.81
C LYS A 8 0.66 9.76 -3.43
N LEU A 9 0.98 8.69 -2.68
CA LEU A 9 0.77 7.31 -3.12
C LEU A 9 -0.71 6.95 -3.25
N ILE A 10 -1.53 7.36 -2.30
CA ILE A 10 -2.99 7.18 -2.37
C ILE A 10 -3.52 7.88 -3.63
N THR A 11 -3.15 9.14 -3.85
CA THR A 11 -3.56 9.90 -5.04
C THR A 11 -3.09 9.24 -6.35
N LEU A 12 -1.89 8.65 -6.36
CA LEU A 12 -1.32 7.97 -7.53
C LEU A 12 -1.96 6.61 -7.84
N LEU A 13 -2.53 5.94 -6.85
CA LEU A 13 -2.93 4.53 -6.96
C LEU A 13 -4.44 4.32 -6.86
N GLU A 14 -5.16 5.22 -6.19
CA GLU A 14 -6.61 5.12 -6.01
C GLU A 14 -7.33 5.18 -7.35
N GLU A 15 -8.04 4.11 -7.69
CA GLU A 15 -8.79 3.93 -8.94
C GLU A 15 -7.96 4.06 -10.22
N GLN A 16 -6.63 3.89 -10.15
CA GLN A 16 -5.71 4.07 -11.28
C GLN A 16 -5.37 2.79 -12.06
N PHE A 17 -6.02 1.66 -11.77
CA PHE A 17 -5.93 0.39 -12.49
C PHE A 17 -7.23 0.21 -13.27
N LEU A 18 -7.23 0.60 -14.54
CA LEU A 18 -8.44 0.87 -15.30
C LEU A 18 -8.92 -0.35 -16.11
N THR A 19 -8.01 -1.27 -16.43
CA THR A 19 -8.29 -2.40 -17.32
C THR A 19 -8.15 -3.75 -16.62
N ALA A 20 -8.75 -4.80 -17.20
CA ALA A 20 -8.51 -6.17 -16.74
C ALA A 20 -7.03 -6.58 -16.90
N ALA A 21 -6.36 -6.08 -17.93
CA ALA A 21 -4.94 -6.32 -18.17
C ALA A 21 -4.06 -5.71 -17.07
N ASP A 22 -4.44 -4.54 -16.53
CA ASP A 22 -3.74 -3.93 -15.40
C ASP A 22 -3.78 -4.84 -14.17
N MET A 23 -4.90 -5.52 -13.94
CA MET A 23 -5.06 -6.45 -12.83
C MET A 23 -4.32 -7.76 -13.03
N GLN A 24 -4.27 -8.28 -14.26
CA GLN A 24 -3.44 -9.44 -14.62
C GLN A 24 -1.95 -9.13 -14.42
N ASN A 25 -1.54 -7.88 -14.67
CA ASN A 25 -0.16 -7.42 -14.56
C ASN A 25 0.05 -6.47 -13.37
N PHE A 26 -0.72 -6.65 -12.30
CA PHE A 26 -0.82 -5.69 -11.19
C PHE A 26 0.54 -5.22 -10.66
N GLU A 27 1.47 -6.15 -10.44
CA GLU A 27 2.80 -5.82 -9.91
C GLU A 27 3.64 -5.00 -10.89
N ALA A 28 3.56 -5.30 -12.19
CA ALA A 28 4.27 -4.55 -13.22
C ALA A 28 3.72 -3.12 -13.33
N VAL A 29 2.39 -2.98 -13.33
CA VAL A 29 1.72 -1.66 -13.39
C VAL A 29 2.01 -0.84 -12.12
N LEU A 30 1.92 -1.45 -10.94
CA LEU A 30 2.29 -0.81 -9.67
C LEU A 30 3.74 -0.33 -9.72
N THR A 31 4.66 -1.20 -10.14
CA THR A 31 6.09 -0.87 -10.23
C THR A 31 6.34 0.29 -11.20
N ALA A 32 5.69 0.29 -12.37
CA ALA A 32 5.81 1.36 -13.35
C ALA A 32 5.34 2.70 -12.79
N LYS A 33 4.10 2.77 -12.25
CA LYS A 33 3.54 4.00 -11.66
C LYS A 33 4.45 4.59 -10.58
N ILE A 34 5.01 3.74 -9.71
CA ILE A 34 5.91 4.19 -8.63
C ILE A 34 7.24 4.70 -9.18
N ARG A 35 7.83 4.00 -10.15
CA ARG A 35 9.12 4.37 -10.75
C ARG A 35 9.02 5.62 -11.63
N GLU A 36 7.88 5.87 -12.26
CA GLU A 36 7.61 7.11 -13.01
C GLU A 36 7.66 8.35 -12.12
N GLN A 37 7.34 8.22 -10.82
CA GLN A 37 7.54 9.30 -9.83
C GLN A 37 9.00 9.43 -9.37
N GLY A 38 9.90 8.59 -9.88
CA GLY A 38 11.31 8.54 -9.46
C GLY A 38 11.53 7.91 -8.07
N TRP A 39 10.55 7.15 -7.57
CA TRP A 39 10.63 6.44 -6.28
C TRP A 39 11.04 4.97 -6.46
N PHE A 40 11.53 4.38 -5.39
CA PHE A 40 11.94 2.98 -5.34
C PHE A 40 10.83 2.12 -4.75
N LEU A 41 10.55 0.97 -5.37
CA LEU A 41 9.62 -0.04 -4.85
C LEU A 41 10.41 -1.31 -4.50
N GLN A 42 10.37 -1.70 -3.24
CA GLN A 42 10.95 -2.96 -2.77
C GLN A 42 9.84 -3.92 -2.35
N LYS A 43 9.89 -5.15 -2.86
CA LYS A 43 8.93 -6.21 -2.54
C LYS A 43 9.35 -6.98 -1.28
N ASN A 44 8.37 -7.54 -0.56
CA ASN A 44 8.57 -8.41 0.59
C ASN A 44 9.51 -7.79 1.63
N PHE A 45 9.35 -6.48 1.85
CA PHE A 45 10.23 -5.72 2.71
C PHE A 45 10.11 -6.21 4.13
N THR A 46 11.24 -6.62 4.72
CA THR A 46 11.26 -7.12 6.09
C THR A 46 11.20 -5.93 7.04
N VAL A 47 10.19 -5.92 7.89
CA VAL A 47 10.07 -5.00 9.02
C VAL A 47 10.62 -5.73 10.24
N ILE A 48 11.71 -5.19 10.79
CA ILE A 48 12.41 -5.73 11.96
C ILE A 48 11.89 -4.99 13.19
N GLY A 49 11.73 -5.70 14.31
CA GLY A 49 11.38 -5.09 15.58
C GLY A 49 9.90 -4.76 15.72
N LEU A 50 9.02 -5.61 15.18
CA LEU A 50 7.60 -5.57 15.54
C LEU A 50 7.45 -5.83 17.05
N SER A 51 6.37 -5.32 17.64
CA SER A 51 6.11 -5.36 19.09
C SER A 51 6.07 -6.77 19.69
N ASP A 52 5.84 -7.80 18.86
CA ASP A 52 5.86 -9.22 19.26
C ASP A 52 7.25 -9.88 19.17
N GLY A 53 8.30 -9.13 18.82
CA GLY A 53 9.67 -9.62 18.64
C GLY A 53 9.88 -10.44 17.36
N ARG A 54 8.89 -10.52 16.47
CA ARG A 54 8.99 -11.24 15.20
C ARG A 54 9.35 -10.29 14.05
N ASN A 55 9.96 -10.87 13.02
CA ASN A 55 10.18 -10.17 11.75
C ASN A 55 8.93 -10.31 10.89
N GLY A 56 8.25 -9.20 10.63
CA GLY A 56 7.16 -9.14 9.66
C GLY A 56 7.68 -8.86 8.26
N ARG A 57 6.84 -9.12 7.25
CA ARG A 57 7.08 -8.67 5.88
C ARG A 57 5.87 -7.91 5.38
N VAL A 58 6.09 -6.70 4.90
CA VAL A 58 5.08 -5.97 4.13
C VAL A 58 5.24 -6.32 2.65
N ASP A 59 4.12 -6.35 1.92
CA ASP A 59 4.14 -6.76 0.51
C ASP A 59 5.03 -5.82 -0.32
N TYR A 60 4.91 -4.51 -0.09
CA TYR A 60 5.72 -3.50 -0.74
C TYR A 60 6.15 -2.37 0.22
N MET A 61 7.35 -1.86 0.00
CA MET A 61 7.87 -0.64 0.62
C MET A 61 8.25 0.33 -0.49
N VAL A 62 7.61 1.50 -0.50
CA VAL A 62 7.98 2.62 -1.36
C VAL A 62 8.97 3.50 -0.61
N THR A 63 10.07 3.89 -1.27
CA THR A 63 11.06 4.82 -0.71
C THR A 63 11.32 5.97 -1.68
N THR A 64 11.21 7.22 -1.22
CA THR A 64 11.57 8.40 -2.03
C THR A 64 13.10 8.56 -2.08
N ARG A 65 13.58 9.45 -2.96
CA ARG A 65 15.02 9.79 -3.01
C ARG A 65 15.51 10.47 -1.73
N THR A 66 14.63 11.11 -0.98
CA THR A 66 14.93 11.75 0.32
C THR A 66 14.86 10.75 1.48
N GLY A 67 14.48 9.49 1.23
CA GLY A 67 14.47 8.42 2.24
C GLY A 67 13.16 8.27 3.01
N GLU A 68 12.10 9.01 2.65
CA GLU A 68 10.76 8.78 3.20
C GLU A 68 10.24 7.42 2.76
N LYS A 69 9.50 6.75 3.65
CA LYS A 69 9.06 5.37 3.45
C LYS A 69 7.57 5.23 3.68
N CYS A 70 6.92 4.49 2.79
CA CYS A 70 5.52 4.13 2.93
C CYS A 70 5.30 2.67 2.54
N ALA A 71 4.68 1.89 3.42
CA ALA A 71 4.35 0.50 3.20
C ALA A 71 2.99 0.35 2.50
N ILE A 72 2.88 -0.66 1.62
CA ILE A 72 1.63 -1.03 0.95
C ILE A 72 1.40 -2.51 1.16
N GLU A 73 0.25 -2.88 1.74
CA GLU A 73 -0.27 -4.24 1.70
C GLU A 73 -1.29 -4.35 0.57
N ALA A 74 -1.08 -5.32 -0.34
CA ALA A 74 -1.95 -5.50 -1.51
C ALA A 74 -2.93 -6.64 -1.26
N ASP A 75 -4.14 -6.26 -0.87
CA ASP A 75 -5.23 -7.20 -0.58
C ASP A 75 -6.20 -7.29 -1.76
N ASN A 76 -7.06 -8.31 -1.76
CA ASN A 76 -7.98 -8.50 -2.87
C ASN A 76 -9.25 -7.62 -2.73
N ARG A 77 -10.22 -8.06 -1.91
CA ARG A 77 -11.55 -7.43 -1.83
C ARG A 77 -11.83 -6.67 -0.53
N SER A 78 -11.06 -6.97 0.51
CA SER A 78 -11.18 -6.39 1.85
C SER A 78 -9.86 -6.53 2.60
N PRO A 79 -9.54 -5.63 3.54
CA PRO A 79 -8.30 -5.68 4.29
C PRO A 79 -8.26 -6.95 5.16
N ARG A 80 -7.16 -7.70 5.07
CA ARG A 80 -6.91 -8.87 5.91
C ARG A 80 -6.49 -8.40 7.30
N LYS A 81 -6.98 -9.07 8.34
CA LYS A 81 -6.57 -8.80 9.74
C LYS A 81 -5.04 -8.78 9.91
N ARG A 82 -4.34 -9.70 9.24
CA ARG A 82 -2.87 -9.77 9.27
C ARG A 82 -2.20 -8.56 8.61
N SER A 83 -2.75 -8.07 7.51
CA SER A 83 -2.22 -6.88 6.81
C SER A 83 -2.40 -5.62 7.67
N LEU A 84 -3.58 -5.46 8.30
CA LEU A 84 -3.84 -4.38 9.25
C LEU A 84 -2.86 -4.42 10.44
N LEU A 85 -2.63 -5.60 11.03
CA LEU A 85 -1.72 -5.77 12.16
C LEU A 85 -0.29 -5.33 11.79
N LYS A 86 0.25 -5.82 10.66
CA LYS A 86 1.59 -5.45 10.19
C LYS A 86 1.73 -3.93 10.04
N LEU A 87 0.71 -3.26 9.47
CA LEU A 87 0.73 -1.82 9.23
C LEU A 87 0.61 -1.01 10.53
N SER A 88 -0.11 -1.53 11.54
CA SER A 88 -0.20 -0.88 12.86
C SER A 88 1.10 -0.95 13.67
N GLU A 89 1.99 -1.87 13.33
CA GLU A 89 3.26 -2.10 14.04
C GLU A 89 4.48 -1.54 13.28
N LEU A 90 4.26 -0.69 12.26
CA LEU A 90 5.34 -0.06 11.52
C LEU A 90 6.20 0.83 12.45
N PRO A 91 7.53 0.86 12.24
CA PRO A 91 8.40 1.75 13.01
C PRO A 91 8.01 3.21 12.87
N ALA A 92 8.31 4.01 13.89
CA ALA A 92 8.09 5.44 13.86
C ALA A 92 8.71 6.08 12.60
N GLY A 93 7.93 6.93 11.92
CA GLY A 93 8.36 7.59 10.68
C GLY A 93 8.09 6.80 9.40
N VAL A 94 7.56 5.57 9.48
CA VAL A 94 7.07 4.82 8.32
C VAL A 94 5.55 4.81 8.34
N SER A 95 4.93 5.32 7.29
CA SER A 95 3.47 5.24 7.11
C SER A 95 3.08 4.01 6.29
N GLY A 96 1.79 3.70 6.20
CA GLY A 96 1.32 2.67 5.30
C GLY A 96 -0.18 2.61 5.16
N PHE A 97 -0.64 1.87 4.15
CA PHE A 97 -2.05 1.71 3.83
C PHE A 97 -2.32 0.37 3.12
N VAL A 98 -3.58 -0.02 3.02
CA VAL A 98 -4.03 -1.19 2.26
C VAL A 98 -4.52 -0.74 0.88
N LEU A 99 -3.99 -1.38 -0.16
CA LEU A 99 -4.45 -1.23 -1.53
C LEU A 99 -5.27 -2.47 -1.93
N LEU A 100 -6.59 -2.30 -2.07
CA LEU A 100 -7.49 -3.35 -2.53
C LEU A 100 -7.50 -3.43 -4.05
N LYS A 101 -7.15 -4.59 -4.59
CA LYS A 101 -7.19 -4.87 -6.04
C LYS A 101 -8.61 -4.70 -6.62
N ASP A 102 -9.61 -5.18 -5.89
CA ASP A 102 -11.02 -5.15 -6.27
C ASP A 102 -11.91 -4.88 -5.04
N GLY A 103 -11.79 -3.67 -4.49
CA GLY A 103 -12.44 -3.30 -3.24
C GLY A 103 -13.97 -3.39 -3.31
N LYS A 104 -14.60 -3.90 -2.24
CA LYS A 104 -16.07 -4.00 -2.13
C LYS A 104 -16.78 -2.69 -1.80
N GLN A 105 -16.06 -1.69 -1.31
CA GLN A 105 -16.63 -0.41 -0.92
C GLN A 105 -16.32 0.66 -1.98
N PRO A 106 -17.29 1.54 -2.30
CA PRO A 106 -17.10 2.57 -3.32
C PRO A 106 -16.11 3.65 -2.90
N LEU A 107 -16.05 3.98 -1.60
CA LEU A 107 -15.22 5.06 -1.07
C LEU A 107 -14.05 4.48 -0.27
N ARG A 108 -12.95 5.25 -0.19
CA ARG A 108 -11.89 4.99 0.80
C ARG A 108 -12.46 5.01 2.21
N TYR A 109 -11.87 4.20 3.07
CA TYR A 109 -12.26 4.11 4.48
C TYR A 109 -11.05 3.79 5.35
N CYS A 110 -11.24 3.87 6.66
CA CYS A 110 -10.21 3.61 7.64
C CYS A 110 -10.59 2.42 8.52
N VAL A 111 -9.63 1.53 8.81
CA VAL A 111 -9.78 0.44 9.77
C VAL A 111 -8.63 0.49 10.76
N ASN A 112 -8.93 0.71 12.04
CA ASN A 112 -7.94 0.82 13.12
C ASN A 112 -6.83 1.85 12.82
N GLY A 113 -7.17 2.98 12.19
CA GLY A 113 -6.20 4.02 11.82
C GLY A 113 -5.42 3.75 10.52
N VAL A 114 -5.66 2.62 9.85
CA VAL A 114 -5.06 2.28 8.55
C VAL A 114 -6.02 2.64 7.42
N ASP A 115 -5.55 3.44 6.48
CA ASP A 115 -6.31 3.78 5.28
C ASP A 115 -6.44 2.56 4.36
N VAL A 116 -7.63 2.41 3.78
CA VAL A 116 -7.97 1.35 2.84
C VAL A 116 -8.53 1.99 1.59
N ILE A 117 -7.82 1.82 0.48
CA ILE A 117 -8.18 2.37 -0.83
C ILE A 117 -8.34 1.25 -1.84
N ARG A 118 -8.92 1.57 -3.00
CA ARG A 118 -9.12 0.64 -4.11
C ARG A 118 -8.22 1.01 -5.28
N ALA A 119 -7.64 0.00 -5.94
CA ALA A 119 -6.82 0.16 -7.12
C ALA A 119 -7.66 0.39 -8.39
N THR A 120 -8.82 -0.25 -8.47
CA THR A 120 -9.76 -0.20 -9.61
C THR A 120 -10.94 0.71 -9.30
N GLN A 121 -11.65 1.21 -10.30
CA GLN A 121 -12.94 1.90 -10.10
C GLN A 121 -13.99 0.98 -9.48
N PHE A 122 -14.95 1.53 -8.74
CA PHE A 122 -16.08 0.76 -8.21
C PHE A 122 -16.99 0.27 -9.34
N ARG A 123 -17.29 -1.03 -9.30
CA ARG A 123 -18.27 -1.67 -10.18
C ARG A 123 -19.44 -2.07 -9.30
N CYS A 124 -20.61 -1.49 -9.60
CA CYS A 124 -21.88 -1.82 -8.99
C CYS A 124 -22.41 -3.19 -9.43
#